data_AF-A0A934YPF4-F1
#
_entry.id   AF-A0A934YPF4-F1
#
_cell.length_a   1.000
_cell.length_b   1.000
_cell.length_c   1.000
_cell.angle_alpha   90.00
_cell.angle_beta   90.00
_cell.angle_gamma   90.00
#
_symmetry.space_group_name_H-M   'P 1'
#
loop_
_entity.id
_entity.type
_entity.pdbx_description
1 polymer ?
#
loop_
_entity_poly.entity_id
_entity_poly.type
_entity_poly.pdbx_seq_one_letter_code
_entity_poly.pdbx_strand_id
1 'polypeptide(L)'
;MNLRTFFATLISLITLSSYATGPEQIVFHGRIFVAGADRAGSTLTITTDGQEPELIMAAIDGTYRVSVAEGSTAVLCFAHNGHISKTVLLDTQHAFASSTTTSRNKKITFDVILQENLTPEMQAEQNVVGSIRFVRGSGLMKVGYEQTTIQPVLAMLGK
;
A
#
# COMPACT_ATOMS: atom_id res chain seq x y z
N MET A 1 74.19 -19.15 13.92
CA MET A 1 72.85 -19.77 13.91
C MET A 1 71.85 -18.62 13.92
N ASN A 2 71.22 -18.36 12.78
CA ASN A 2 70.39 -17.19 12.52
C ASN A 2 68.94 -17.46 12.93
N LEU A 3 68.24 -16.50 13.54
CA LEU A 3 66.78 -16.48 13.45
C LEU A 3 66.27 -15.05 13.30
N ARG A 4 65.65 -14.83 12.15
CA ARG A 4 65.23 -13.55 11.56
C ARG A 4 63.91 -13.13 12.21
N THR A 5 63.86 -11.91 12.71
CA THR A 5 62.64 -11.27 13.22
C THR A 5 61.73 -10.93 12.03
N PHE A 6 60.57 -11.57 11.97
CA PHE A 6 59.51 -11.28 11.00
C PHE A 6 58.70 -10.05 11.45
N PHE A 7 58.62 -9.03 10.60
CA PHE A 7 57.75 -7.87 10.80
C PHE A 7 56.29 -8.28 10.55
N ALA A 8 55.44 -8.18 11.57
CA ALA A 8 53.99 -8.30 11.43
C ALA A 8 53.42 -6.99 10.87
N THR A 9 52.96 -6.99 9.61
CA THR A 9 52.22 -5.87 9.03
C THR A 9 50.73 -6.21 9.08
N LEU A 10 50.04 -5.68 10.08
CA LEU A 10 48.59 -5.79 10.22
C LEU A 10 47.93 -4.77 9.27
N ILE A 11 47.46 -5.20 8.11
CA ILE A 11 46.63 -4.37 7.23
C ILE A 11 45.21 -4.38 7.83
N SER A 12 44.85 -3.30 8.51
CA SER A 12 43.49 -3.07 9.01
C SER A 12 42.61 -2.65 7.82
N LEU A 13 41.75 -3.57 7.36
CA LEU A 13 40.76 -3.33 6.32
C LEU A 13 39.56 -2.61 6.96
N ILE A 14 39.53 -1.28 6.87
CA ILE A 14 38.37 -0.49 7.29
C ILE A 14 37.31 -0.62 6.20
N THR A 15 36.35 -1.52 6.40
CA THR A 15 35.11 -1.58 5.60
C THR A 15 34.21 -0.41 5.99
N LEU A 16 34.24 0.68 5.23
CA LEU A 16 33.19 1.71 5.29
C LEU A 16 31.88 1.06 4.86
N SER A 17 31.02 0.76 5.82
CA SER A 17 29.64 0.39 5.57
C SER A 17 28.90 1.66 5.19
N SER A 18 28.74 1.90 3.89
CA SER A 18 27.83 2.92 3.39
C SER A 18 26.42 2.54 3.83
N TYR A 19 25.90 3.17 4.88
CA TYR A 19 24.48 3.11 5.21
C TYR A 19 23.72 3.81 4.09
N ALA A 20 23.35 3.05 3.06
CA ALA A 20 22.34 3.50 2.10
C ALA A 20 21.06 3.73 2.91
N THR A 21 20.77 4.98 3.20
CA THR A 21 19.51 5.39 3.82
C THR A 21 18.46 5.21 2.74
N GLY A 22 17.80 4.05 2.74
CA GLY A 22 16.68 3.79 1.82
C GLY A 22 15.59 4.85 2.00
N PRO A 23 14.73 5.06 0.99
CA PRO A 23 13.63 6.01 1.10
C PRO A 23 12.76 5.69 2.32
N GLU A 24 12.33 6.73 3.05
CA GLU A 24 11.40 6.54 4.18
C GLU A 24 10.12 5.89 3.67
N GLN A 25 9.55 4.98 4.47
CA GLN A 25 8.34 4.22 4.09
C GLN A 25 7.17 4.60 4.98
N ILE A 26 5.99 4.69 4.35
CA ILE A 26 4.69 4.74 5.02
C ILE A 26 4.13 3.33 5.06
N VAL A 27 3.75 2.87 6.26
CA VAL A 27 3.10 1.58 6.46
C VAL A 27 1.58 1.79 6.48
N PHE A 28 0.89 1.19 5.53
CA PHE A 28 -0.56 1.10 5.52
C PHE A 28 -0.96 -0.28 6.05
N HIS A 29 -1.94 -0.33 6.94
CA HIS A 29 -2.46 -1.58 7.46
C HIS A 29 -3.93 -1.46 7.85
N GLY A 30 -4.57 -2.60 8.04
CA GLY A 30 -5.98 -2.64 8.41
C GLY A 30 -6.55 -4.03 8.23
N ARG A 31 -7.88 -4.10 8.14
CA ARG A 31 -8.60 -5.35 7.87
C ARG A 31 -9.53 -5.24 6.67
N ILE A 32 -9.62 -6.34 5.93
CA ILE A 32 -10.63 -6.57 4.92
C ILE A 32 -11.80 -7.29 5.59
N PHE A 33 -12.97 -6.65 5.57
CA PHE A 33 -14.24 -7.24 5.90
C PHE A 33 -14.94 -7.66 4.62
N VAL A 34 -15.58 -8.82 4.65
CA VAL A 34 -16.30 -9.39 3.51
C VAL A 34 -17.75 -9.56 3.94
N ALA A 35 -18.67 -8.88 3.28
CA ALA A 35 -20.08 -8.90 3.66
C ALA A 35 -20.68 -10.29 3.37
N GLY A 36 -21.27 -10.93 4.38
CA GLY A 36 -21.98 -12.20 4.19
C GLY A 36 -21.09 -13.42 3.99
N ALA A 37 -19.75 -13.29 4.04
CA ALA A 37 -18.83 -14.39 3.85
C ALA A 37 -17.65 -14.37 4.84
N ASP A 38 -16.90 -15.48 4.89
CA ASP A 38 -15.61 -15.50 5.54
C ASP A 38 -14.58 -14.70 4.72
N ARG A 39 -13.59 -14.16 5.42
CA ARG A 39 -12.58 -13.27 4.85
C ARG A 39 -11.33 -14.01 4.38
N ALA A 40 -11.20 -15.31 4.63
CA ALA A 40 -10.09 -16.10 4.12
C ALA A 40 -10.02 -16.07 2.58
N GLY A 41 -8.81 -15.95 2.03
CA GLY A 41 -8.61 -15.84 0.58
C GLY A 41 -8.81 -14.44 0.01
N SER A 42 -9.04 -13.42 0.85
CA SER A 42 -9.00 -12.02 0.41
C SER A 42 -7.59 -11.61 -0.01
N THR A 43 -7.50 -10.73 -1.00
CA THR A 43 -6.24 -10.27 -1.56
C THR A 43 -6.16 -8.74 -1.62
N LEU A 44 -4.92 -8.26 -1.56
CA LEU A 44 -4.53 -6.88 -1.84
C LEU A 44 -3.50 -6.91 -2.97
N THR A 45 -3.78 -6.27 -4.10
CA THR A 45 -2.76 -5.97 -5.10
C THR A 45 -2.29 -4.54 -4.93
N ILE A 46 -0.98 -4.33 -4.84
CA ILE A 46 -0.37 -3.00 -4.87
C ILE A 46 0.37 -2.80 -6.19
N THR A 47 0.08 -1.69 -6.86
CA THR A 47 0.85 -1.23 -8.03
C THR A 47 1.47 0.11 -7.70
N THR A 48 2.78 0.18 -7.62
CA THR A 48 3.53 1.42 -7.43
C THR A 48 4.03 1.92 -8.79
N ASP A 49 4.12 3.23 -8.98
CA ASP A 49 4.52 3.81 -10.28
C ASP A 49 5.83 3.21 -10.82
N GLY A 50 5.80 2.77 -12.08
CA GLY A 50 6.92 2.12 -12.75
C GLY A 50 7.33 0.74 -12.21
N GLN A 51 6.53 0.09 -11.35
CA GLN A 51 6.79 -1.24 -10.81
C GLN A 51 5.70 -2.24 -11.22
N GLU A 52 6.08 -3.52 -11.30
CA GLU A 52 5.13 -4.60 -11.52
C GLU A 52 4.16 -4.73 -10.33
N PRO A 53 2.88 -5.09 -10.57
CA PRO A 53 1.93 -5.30 -9.48
C PRO A 53 2.36 -6.44 -8.54
N GLU A 54 2.30 -6.18 -7.24
CA GLU A 54 2.57 -7.17 -6.20
C GLU A 54 1.26 -7.65 -5.57
N LEU A 55 1.05 -8.97 -5.55
CA LEU A 55 -0.10 -9.60 -4.91
C LEU A 55 0.24 -9.98 -3.46
N ILE A 56 -0.55 -9.47 -2.52
CA ILE A 56 -0.44 -9.73 -1.09
C ILE A 56 -1.69 -10.48 -0.63
N MET A 57 -1.50 -11.68 -0.08
CA MET A 57 -2.57 -12.41 0.58
C MET A 57 -2.86 -11.78 1.94
N ALA A 58 -4.13 -11.47 2.21
CA ALA A 58 -4.53 -11.10 3.57
C ALA A 58 -4.39 -12.30 4.50
N ALA A 59 -4.12 -12.03 5.79
CA ALA A 59 -4.18 -13.06 6.81
C ALA A 59 -5.61 -13.65 6.91
N ILE A 60 -5.75 -14.82 7.54
CA ILE A 60 -7.05 -15.49 7.71
C ILE A 60 -8.07 -14.59 8.43
N ASP A 61 -7.60 -13.70 9.30
CA ASP A 61 -8.43 -12.72 10.00
C ASP A 61 -8.71 -11.45 9.18
N GLY A 62 -8.33 -11.43 7.89
CA GLY A 62 -8.51 -10.32 6.95
C GLY A 62 -7.47 -9.21 7.10
N THR A 63 -6.50 -9.35 8.01
CA THR A 63 -5.49 -8.33 8.23
C THR A 63 -4.55 -8.21 7.03
N TYR A 64 -4.26 -6.96 6.63
CA TYR A 64 -3.25 -6.64 5.62
C TYR A 64 -2.24 -5.62 6.14
N ARG A 65 -1.06 -5.61 5.53
CA ARG A 65 0.00 -4.64 5.77
C ARG A 65 0.80 -4.44 4.48
N VAL A 66 0.99 -3.20 4.07
CA VAL A 66 1.77 -2.84 2.89
C VAL A 66 2.61 -1.59 3.18
N SER A 67 3.80 -1.51 2.59
CA SER A 67 4.67 -0.34 2.70
C SER A 67 4.74 0.37 1.36
N VAL A 68 4.65 1.70 1.36
CA VAL A 68 4.86 2.54 0.18
C VAL A 68 5.97 3.54 0.48
N ALA A 69 6.93 3.67 -0.43
CA ALA A 69 8.00 4.65 -0.29
C ALA A 69 7.45 6.08 -0.34
N GLU A 70 8.13 7.01 0.34
CA GLU A 70 7.88 8.45 0.16
C GLU A 70 8.10 8.87 -1.29
N GLY A 71 7.25 9.79 -1.77
CA GLY A 71 7.40 10.40 -3.08
C GLY A 71 6.88 9.52 -4.21
N SER A 72 6.21 8.43 -3.89
CA SER A 72 5.59 7.51 -4.84
C SER A 72 4.07 7.70 -4.88
N THR A 73 3.48 7.30 -6.00
CA THR A 73 2.05 7.03 -6.08
C THR A 73 1.83 5.53 -6.16
N ALA A 74 0.76 5.05 -5.52
CA ALA A 74 0.40 3.64 -5.54
C ALA A 74 -1.11 3.45 -5.68
N VAL A 75 -1.49 2.32 -6.26
CA VAL A 75 -2.87 1.86 -6.38
C VAL A 75 -3.02 0.60 -5.53
N LEU A 76 -3.93 0.63 -4.55
CA LEU A 76 -4.28 -0.52 -3.75
C LEU A 76 -5.61 -1.09 -4.24
N CYS A 77 -5.62 -2.31 -4.75
CA CYS A 77 -6.82 -3.01 -5.17
C CYS A 77 -7.13 -4.16 -4.21
N PHE A 78 -8.27 -4.08 -3.53
CA PHE A 78 -8.75 -5.09 -2.58
C PHE A 78 -9.79 -5.97 -3.26
N ALA A 79 -9.62 -7.29 -3.18
CA ALA A 79 -10.49 -8.24 -3.85
C ALA A 79 -10.80 -9.47 -2.99
N HIS A 80 -11.96 -10.06 -3.27
CA HIS A 80 -12.40 -11.34 -2.73
C HIS A 80 -13.35 -11.98 -3.76
N ASN A 81 -13.31 -13.31 -3.90
CA ASN A 81 -14.11 -13.99 -4.92
C ASN A 81 -15.61 -13.78 -4.68
N GLY A 82 -16.38 -13.51 -5.75
CA GLY A 82 -17.82 -13.21 -5.65
C GLY A 82 -18.15 -11.83 -5.05
N HIS A 83 -17.17 -10.96 -4.84
CA HIS A 83 -17.36 -9.62 -4.27
C HIS A 83 -16.85 -8.53 -5.19
N ILE A 84 -17.39 -7.32 -5.01
CA ILE A 84 -16.98 -6.14 -5.76
C ILE A 84 -15.61 -5.68 -5.25
N SER A 85 -14.63 -5.60 -6.14
CA SER A 85 -13.30 -5.09 -5.81
C SER A 85 -13.33 -3.60 -5.49
N LYS A 86 -12.42 -3.14 -4.63
CA LYS A 86 -12.31 -1.73 -4.23
C LYS A 86 -10.90 -1.23 -4.45
N THR A 87 -10.78 -0.07 -5.09
CA THR A 87 -9.50 0.57 -5.36
C THR A 87 -9.30 1.83 -4.51
N VAL A 88 -8.13 1.96 -3.90
CA VAL A 88 -7.69 3.16 -3.16
C VAL A 88 -6.44 3.73 -3.82
N LEU A 89 -6.48 5.01 -4.17
CA LEU A 89 -5.33 5.73 -4.72
C LEU A 89 -4.50 6.34 -3.59
N LEU A 90 -3.19 6.14 -3.62
CA LEU A 90 -2.24 6.68 -2.67
C LEU A 90 -1.30 7.66 -3.34
N ASP A 91 -1.14 8.81 -2.71
CA ASP A 91 -0.16 9.83 -3.07
C ASP A 91 0.67 10.16 -1.82
N THR A 92 1.89 9.60 -1.78
CA THR A 92 2.80 9.77 -0.64
C THR A 92 3.71 10.98 -0.78
N GLN A 93 3.47 11.84 -1.79
CA GLN A 93 4.18 13.10 -1.91
C GLN A 93 3.95 13.92 -0.64
N HIS A 94 5.06 14.38 -0.04
CA HIS A 94 5.06 15.18 1.19
C HIS A 94 4.72 14.44 2.49
N ALA A 95 4.73 13.11 2.50
CA ALA A 95 4.53 12.34 3.73
C ALA A 95 5.54 12.71 4.83
N PHE A 96 6.78 13.08 4.48
CA PHE A 96 7.85 13.40 5.42
C PHE A 96 8.42 14.82 5.24
N ALA A 97 7.62 15.76 4.74
CA ALA A 97 8.06 17.13 4.40
C ALA A 97 8.67 17.97 5.56
N SER A 98 8.61 17.48 6.80
CA SER A 98 9.30 18.03 7.97
C SER A 98 9.61 16.95 9.02
N SER A 99 10.61 17.17 9.87
CA SER A 99 10.95 16.26 10.98
C SER A 99 9.78 16.04 11.96
N THR A 100 8.91 17.04 12.13
CA THR A 100 7.65 16.93 12.91
C THR A 100 6.60 16.05 12.24
N THR A 101 6.56 15.97 10.90
CA THR A 101 5.65 15.09 10.15
C THR A 101 6.16 13.65 10.07
N THR A 102 7.48 13.45 10.18
CA THR A 102 8.11 12.13 10.09
C THR A 102 7.65 11.17 11.18
N SER A 103 7.37 11.63 12.40
CA SER A 103 6.91 10.73 13.47
C SER A 103 5.44 10.33 13.33
N ARG A 104 4.59 11.16 12.72
CA ARG A 104 3.13 10.99 12.69
C ARG A 104 2.63 10.23 11.46
N ASN A 105 3.33 10.35 10.33
CA ASN A 105 2.86 9.86 9.04
C ASN A 105 3.38 8.45 8.68
N LYS A 106 4.16 7.81 9.56
CA LYS A 106 4.76 6.48 9.31
C LYS A 106 3.73 5.34 9.24
N LYS A 107 2.54 5.54 9.80
CA LYS A 107 1.55 4.48 9.95
C LYS A 107 0.15 5.01 9.72
N ILE A 108 -0.54 4.42 8.75
CA ILE A 108 -1.93 4.72 8.42
C ILE A 108 -2.75 3.45 8.62
N THR A 109 -3.84 3.58 9.37
CA THR A 109 -4.82 2.51 9.57
C THR A 109 -6.10 2.86 8.83
N PHE A 110 -6.61 1.94 8.01
CA PHE A 110 -7.98 2.01 7.50
C PHE A 110 -8.49 0.61 7.23
N ASP A 111 -9.78 0.39 7.37
CA ASP A 111 -10.40 -0.88 7.04
C ASP A 111 -11.15 -0.79 5.70
N VAL A 112 -11.33 -1.92 5.04
CA VAL A 112 -12.04 -2.03 3.76
C VAL A 112 -13.17 -3.03 3.92
N ILE A 113 -14.36 -2.66 3.46
CA ILE A 113 -15.53 -3.57 3.45
C ILE A 113 -15.85 -3.90 2.00
N LEU A 114 -15.76 -5.18 1.62
CA LEU A 114 -16.14 -5.68 0.31
C LEU A 114 -17.60 -6.13 0.34
N GLN A 115 -18.38 -5.67 -0.63
CA GLN A 115 -19.79 -5.99 -0.76
C GLN A 115 -19.96 -7.14 -1.74
N GLU A 116 -20.95 -7.99 -1.47
CA GLU A 116 -21.30 -9.09 -2.36
C GLU A 116 -21.67 -8.55 -3.74
N ASN A 117 -21.30 -9.31 -4.76
CA ASN A 117 -21.65 -8.98 -6.10
C ASN A 117 -23.11 -9.37 -6.40
N LEU A 118 -24.00 -8.39 -6.52
CA LEU A 118 -25.42 -8.64 -6.79
C LEU A 118 -25.69 -8.98 -8.26
N THR A 119 -24.81 -8.61 -9.19
CA THR A 119 -24.96 -8.89 -10.64
C THR A 119 -23.61 -9.16 -11.34
N PRO A 120 -23.56 -9.99 -12.39
CA PRO A 120 -22.31 -10.21 -13.15
C PRO A 120 -21.67 -8.93 -13.73
N GLU A 121 -22.48 -7.90 -13.99
CA GLU A 121 -22.02 -6.60 -14.51
C GLU A 121 -21.18 -5.82 -13.48
N MET A 122 -21.56 -5.89 -12.20
CA MET A 122 -20.83 -5.27 -11.09
C MET A 122 -19.49 -5.96 -10.77
N GLN A 123 -19.23 -7.13 -11.37
CA GLN A 123 -17.99 -7.89 -11.23
C GLN A 123 -16.84 -7.33 -12.09
N ALA A 124 -17.17 -6.65 -13.18
CA ALA A 124 -16.19 -6.15 -14.15
C ALA A 124 -15.67 -4.74 -13.82
N GLU A 125 -16.26 -4.05 -12.84
CA GLU A 125 -15.90 -2.67 -12.51
C GLU A 125 -14.90 -2.60 -11.34
N GLN A 126 -13.69 -2.11 -11.62
CA GLN A 126 -12.78 -1.61 -10.59
C GLN A 126 -13.27 -0.24 -10.15
N ASN A 127 -13.93 -0.16 -9.00
CA ASN A 127 -14.43 1.11 -8.49
C ASN A 127 -13.37 1.76 -7.61
N VAL A 128 -12.85 2.91 -8.04
CA VAL A 128 -12.05 3.77 -7.16
C VAL A 128 -12.99 4.29 -6.09
N VAL A 129 -12.82 3.80 -4.87
CA VAL A 129 -13.69 4.15 -3.74
C VAL A 129 -13.09 5.24 -2.87
N GLY A 130 -11.80 5.55 -3.05
CA GLY A 130 -11.19 6.63 -2.30
C GLY A 130 -9.75 6.94 -2.66
N SER A 131 -9.26 8.03 -2.07
CA SER A 131 -7.89 8.49 -2.21
C SER A 131 -7.33 8.98 -0.88
N ILE A 132 -6.02 8.78 -0.68
CA ILE A 132 -5.27 9.31 0.46
C ILE A 132 -4.11 10.13 -0.08
N ARG A 133 -4.05 11.41 0.27
CA ARG A 133 -2.97 12.33 -0.11
C ARG A 133 -2.45 13.10 1.09
N PHE A 134 -1.13 13.20 1.23
CA PHE A 134 -0.52 14.03 2.26
C PHE A 134 -0.49 15.52 1.85
N VAL A 135 -0.84 16.40 2.79
CA VAL A 135 -0.82 17.84 2.55
C VAL A 135 0.52 18.42 2.97
N ARG A 136 1.22 19.03 2.00
CA ARG A 136 2.56 19.59 2.15
C ARG A 136 2.72 20.42 3.43
N GLY A 137 3.71 20.05 4.25
CA GLY A 137 4.14 20.81 5.43
C GLY A 137 3.15 20.84 6.61
N SER A 138 1.98 20.19 6.51
CA SER A 138 0.93 20.26 7.54
C SER A 138 0.91 19.06 8.48
N GLY A 139 1.42 17.90 8.03
CA GLY A 139 1.23 16.63 8.73
C GLY A 139 -0.21 16.11 8.69
N LEU A 140 -1.07 16.71 7.86
CA LEU A 140 -2.44 16.29 7.65
C LEU A 140 -2.56 15.45 6.38
N MET A 141 -3.59 14.61 6.34
CA MET A 141 -3.97 13.82 5.17
C MET A 141 -5.34 14.28 4.67
N LYS A 142 -5.49 14.35 3.35
CA LYS A 142 -6.79 14.44 2.69
C LYS A 142 -7.24 13.02 2.35
N VAL A 143 -8.41 12.65 2.83
CA VAL A 143 -9.09 11.40 2.48
C VAL A 143 -10.27 11.75 1.60
N GLY A 144 -10.21 11.36 0.32
CA GLY A 144 -11.32 11.46 -0.60
C GLY A 144 -12.12 10.17 -0.61
N TYR A 145 -13.44 10.27 -0.63
CA TYR A 145 -14.33 9.15 -0.91
C TYR A 145 -15.08 9.48 -2.20
N GLU A 146 -14.92 8.65 -3.21
CA GLU A 146 -15.61 8.84 -4.49
C GLU A 146 -16.86 7.98 -4.50
N GLN A 147 -18.02 8.64 -4.41
CA GLN A 147 -19.31 7.99 -4.58
C GLN A 147 -19.60 7.84 -6.07
N THR A 148 -18.92 6.92 -6.74
CA THR A 148 -19.41 6.48 -8.05
C THR A 148 -20.70 5.71 -7.80
N THR A 149 -21.84 6.38 -7.98
CA THR A 149 -23.14 5.72 -7.97
C THR A 149 -23.17 4.79 -9.17
N ILE A 150 -23.09 3.48 -8.92
CA ILE A 150 -23.32 2.47 -9.95
C ILE A 150 -24.77 2.67 -10.41
N GLN A 151 -24.99 3.34 -11.54
CA GLN A 151 -26.28 3.25 -12.18
C GLN A 151 -26.34 1.90 -12.88
N PRO A 152 -27.31 1.03 -12.57
CA PRO A 152 -27.50 -0.16 -13.36
C PRO A 152 -27.75 0.26 -14.80
N VAL A 153 -27.04 -0.35 -15.75
CA VAL A 153 -27.28 -0.19 -17.20
C VAL A 153 -28.57 -0.94 -17.57
N LEU A 154 -29.68 -0.55 -16.93
CA LEU A 154 -31.04 -1.03 -17.21
C LEU A 154 -31.99 0.12 -17.57
N ALA A 155 -31.45 1.33 -17.82
CA ALA A 155 -32.19 2.46 -18.35
C ALA A 155 -32.00 2.70 -19.87
N MET A 156 -31.18 1.89 -20.55
CA MET A 156 -30.87 2.06 -21.99
C MET A 156 -31.52 1.01 -22.91
N LEU A 157 -32.33 0.08 -22.39
CA LEU A 157 -33.18 -0.81 -23.19
C LEU A 157 -34.65 -0.43 -22.99
N GLY A 158 -34.98 0.75 -23.48
CA GLY A 158 -36.34 1.23 -23.63
C GLY A 158 -36.56 1.76 -25.05
N LYS A 159 -36.63 0.85 -26.03
CA LYS A 159 -37.54 0.84 -27.18
C LYS A 159 -37.23 -0.30 -28.14
#